data_AF-A0A3N1VQ97-F1
#
_entry.id   AF-A0A3N1VQ97-F1
#
_cell.length_a   1.000
_cell.length_b   1.000
_cell.length_c   1.000
_cell.angle_alpha   90.00
_cell.angle_beta   90.00
_cell.angle_gamma   90.00
#
_symmetry.space_group_name_H-M   'P 1'
#
loop_
_entity.id
_entity.type
_entity.pdbx_description
1 polymer ?
#
loop_
_entity_poly.entity_id
_entity_poly.type
_entity_poly.pdbx_seq_one_letter_code
_entity_poly.pdbx_strand_id
1 'polypeptide(L)'
;MFQLRKFSGLLAALLMTSPSFAGKLAIVIDDFGYRPAQENQVLQMPAAISVAVLPNAPHAREMATKAHQRGHEVLIHLPMAPLSRQPLEKDTLRPDMSVEEIARIVREAAADVPYAVGLNNHMGSAMTSSLPGMQKVMQVLDRYNYYFLDSMTIGNSQSTRAAAGTSVKVIKRRVFLDDTQNEADIRRQFTRAVKLAQRDGSAIAIGHPHPTTVRVLQQMLPTLPADITLVRPSQLLNEPQHGSNAPLPETQPQPVKPRNPFRAGKNCPVKTVPVPATLALGIVAESVSNSPLLKTLSQQFSGLKPDFTR
;
A
#
# COMPACT_ATOMS: atom_id res chain seq x y z
N MET A 1 52.64 -42.39 -2.25
CA MET A 1 52.23 -41.19 -3.04
C MET A 1 50.80 -41.24 -3.60
N PHE A 2 50.02 -42.32 -3.46
CA PHE A 2 48.65 -42.42 -4.03
C PHE A 2 47.51 -41.88 -3.14
N GLN A 3 47.76 -41.61 -1.85
CA GLN A 3 46.74 -41.16 -0.89
C GLN A 3 46.53 -39.64 -0.86
N LEU A 4 47.57 -38.83 -1.17
CA LEU A 4 47.48 -37.36 -1.10
C LEU A 4 46.61 -36.75 -2.21
N ARG A 5 46.55 -37.37 -3.39
CA ARG A 5 45.75 -36.87 -4.53
C ARG A 5 44.23 -37.03 -4.32
N LYS A 6 43.80 -37.98 -3.49
CA LYS A 6 42.37 -38.19 -3.20
C LYS A 6 41.81 -37.15 -2.22
N PHE A 7 42.63 -36.60 -1.32
CA PHE A 7 42.22 -35.57 -0.37
C PHE A 7 42.08 -34.18 -1.01
N SER A 8 42.92 -33.81 -1.99
CA SER A 8 42.77 -32.52 -2.70
C SER A 8 41.49 -32.41 -3.53
N GLY A 9 41.00 -33.53 -4.11
CA GLY A 9 39.75 -33.53 -4.88
C GLY A 9 38.51 -33.34 -4.01
N LEU A 10 38.51 -33.90 -2.80
CA LEU A 10 37.41 -33.75 -1.84
C LEU A 10 37.33 -32.32 -1.28
N LEU A 11 38.48 -31.69 -1.03
CA LEU A 11 38.54 -30.30 -0.53
C LEU A 11 38.12 -29.27 -1.60
N ALA A 12 38.42 -29.53 -2.87
CA ALA A 12 37.99 -28.67 -3.99
C ALA A 12 36.48 -28.78 -4.25
N ALA A 13 35.87 -29.95 -4.08
CA ALA A 13 34.42 -30.13 -4.20
C ALA A 13 33.64 -29.42 -3.07
N LEU A 14 34.21 -29.35 -1.86
CA LEU A 14 33.61 -28.65 -0.71
C LEU A 14 33.66 -27.12 -0.84
N LEU A 15 34.58 -26.57 -1.64
CA LEU A 15 34.70 -25.14 -1.93
C LEU A 15 33.78 -24.66 -3.07
N MET A 16 33.18 -25.59 -3.82
CA MET A 16 32.24 -25.29 -4.93
C MET A 16 30.78 -25.39 -4.51
N THR A 17 30.48 -25.84 -3.28
CA THR A 17 29.13 -25.73 -2.72
C THR A 17 28.90 -24.30 -2.26
N SER A 18 28.41 -23.45 -3.16
CA SER A 18 27.85 -22.17 -2.75
C SER A 18 26.70 -22.46 -1.77
N PRO A 19 26.64 -21.81 -0.60
CA PRO A 19 25.47 -21.93 0.25
C PRO A 19 24.27 -21.39 -0.54
N SER A 20 23.41 -22.29 -1.01
CA SER A 20 22.09 -21.92 -1.53
C SER A 20 21.26 -21.50 -0.31
N PHE A 21 21.36 -20.24 0.09
CA PHE A 21 20.49 -19.71 1.13
C PHE A 21 19.05 -19.75 0.61
N ALA A 22 18.19 -20.49 1.31
CA ALA A 22 16.77 -20.48 1.02
C ALA A 22 16.21 -19.06 1.13
N GLY A 23 15.44 -18.63 0.13
CA GLY A 23 14.77 -17.34 0.15
C GLY A 23 13.79 -17.26 1.31
N LYS A 24 13.75 -16.13 2.02
CA LYS A 24 12.88 -15.94 3.18
C LYS A 24 11.60 -15.24 2.77
N LEU A 25 10.46 -15.88 2.99
CA LEU A 25 9.15 -15.28 2.75
C LEU A 25 8.47 -14.99 4.08
N ALA A 26 8.15 -13.73 4.34
CA ALA A 26 7.24 -13.36 5.42
C ALA A 26 5.86 -13.03 4.84
N ILE A 27 4.81 -13.51 5.51
CA ILE A 27 3.42 -13.21 5.17
C ILE A 27 2.75 -12.63 6.40
N VAL A 28 2.16 -11.44 6.23
CA VAL A 28 1.37 -10.76 7.26
C VAL A 28 -0.08 -10.69 6.80
N ILE A 29 -1.01 -10.98 7.69
CA ILE A 29 -2.44 -10.81 7.46
C ILE A 29 -2.94 -9.63 8.29
N ASP A 30 -3.31 -8.56 7.60
CA ASP A 30 -3.79 -7.30 8.14
C ASP A 30 -5.27 -7.37 8.57
N ASP A 31 -5.81 -6.30 9.12
CA ASP A 31 -7.23 -6.14 9.47
C ASP A 31 -7.82 -7.19 10.44
N PHE A 32 -7.01 -7.74 11.34
CA PHE A 32 -7.53 -8.60 12.41
C PHE A 32 -8.38 -7.81 13.41
N GLY A 33 -9.44 -8.45 13.91
CA GLY A 33 -10.32 -7.98 14.97
C GLY A 33 -11.78 -7.81 14.56
N TYR A 34 -12.13 -8.06 13.29
CA TYR A 34 -13.49 -7.89 12.75
C TYR A 34 -14.10 -9.19 12.19
N ARG A 35 -13.29 -10.20 11.88
CA ARG A 35 -13.72 -11.42 11.17
C ARG A 35 -13.28 -12.68 11.90
N PRO A 36 -13.79 -12.96 13.13
CA PRO A 36 -13.31 -14.10 13.92
C PRO A 36 -13.34 -15.44 13.17
N ALA A 37 -14.31 -15.67 12.28
CA ALA A 37 -14.38 -16.91 11.51
C ALA A 37 -13.14 -17.12 10.61
N GLN A 38 -12.78 -16.13 9.80
CA GLN A 38 -11.63 -16.20 8.89
C GLN A 38 -10.31 -16.04 9.65
N GLU A 39 -10.25 -15.17 10.65
CA GLU A 39 -9.08 -14.96 11.50
C GLU A 39 -8.69 -16.25 12.22
N ASN A 40 -9.66 -16.99 12.80
CA ASN A 40 -9.38 -18.28 13.42
C ASN A 40 -8.88 -19.34 12.43
N GLN A 41 -9.23 -19.25 11.14
CA GLN A 41 -8.65 -20.12 10.10
C GLN A 41 -7.19 -19.74 9.79
N VAL A 42 -6.87 -18.44 9.78
CA VAL A 42 -5.47 -17.98 9.68
C VAL A 42 -4.66 -18.44 10.87
N LEU A 43 -5.22 -18.40 12.09
CA LEU A 43 -4.56 -18.90 13.30
C LEU A 43 -4.38 -20.43 13.36
N GLN A 44 -4.86 -21.17 12.34
CA GLN A 44 -4.56 -22.59 12.17
C GLN A 44 -3.44 -22.84 11.14
N MET A 45 -2.99 -21.80 10.43
CA MET A 45 -1.86 -21.86 9.52
C MET A 45 -0.53 -21.92 10.30
N PRO A 46 0.62 -22.20 9.64
CA PRO A 46 1.90 -22.19 10.32
C PRO A 46 2.16 -20.90 11.10
N ALA A 47 2.75 -21.01 12.29
CA ALA A 47 3.03 -19.90 13.22
C ALA A 47 4.00 -18.83 12.67
N ALA A 48 4.62 -19.08 11.51
CA ALA A 48 5.40 -18.09 10.78
C ALA A 48 4.53 -17.07 10.02
N ILE A 49 3.25 -17.38 9.75
CA ILE A 49 2.28 -16.36 9.32
C ILE A 49 2.07 -15.39 10.48
N SER A 50 2.22 -14.10 10.21
CA SER A 50 2.08 -13.06 11.23
C SER A 50 0.77 -12.30 11.03
N VAL A 51 0.27 -11.63 12.05
CA VAL A 51 -1.02 -10.95 12.02
C VAL A 51 -0.86 -9.49 12.45
N ALA A 52 -1.56 -8.58 11.79
CA ALA A 52 -1.64 -7.19 12.19
C ALA A 52 -3.09 -6.87 12.63
N VAL A 53 -3.24 -6.42 13.88
CA VAL A 53 -4.54 -6.27 14.56
C VAL A 53 -4.91 -4.79 14.67
N LEU A 54 -6.12 -4.44 14.23
CA LEU A 54 -6.66 -3.10 14.37
C LEU A 54 -7.02 -2.85 15.84
N PRO A 55 -6.46 -1.83 16.52
CA PRO A 55 -6.62 -1.65 17.96
C PRO A 55 -8.07 -1.34 18.38
N ASN A 56 -8.79 -0.58 17.56
CA ASN A 56 -10.18 -0.21 17.82
C ASN A 56 -11.22 -1.26 17.35
N ALA A 57 -10.77 -2.43 16.89
CA ALA A 57 -11.66 -3.48 16.43
C ALA A 57 -12.33 -4.22 17.61
N PRO A 58 -13.60 -4.68 17.47
CA PRO A 58 -14.35 -5.29 18.57
C PRO A 58 -13.65 -6.49 19.23
N HIS A 59 -12.87 -7.25 18.46
CA HIS A 59 -12.15 -8.43 18.94
C HIS A 59 -10.63 -8.23 19.01
N ALA A 60 -10.12 -6.99 19.00
CA ALA A 60 -8.68 -6.70 18.92
C ALA A 60 -7.86 -7.46 19.98
N ARG A 61 -8.18 -7.24 21.26
CA ARG A 61 -7.47 -7.86 22.39
C ARG A 61 -7.58 -9.39 22.39
N GLU A 62 -8.77 -9.91 22.07
CA GLU A 62 -9.04 -11.35 21.99
C GLU A 62 -8.18 -12.00 20.90
N MET A 63 -8.19 -11.43 19.69
CA MET A 63 -7.46 -11.98 18.55
C MET A 63 -5.96 -11.84 18.70
N ALA A 64 -5.45 -10.72 19.23
CA ALA A 64 -4.04 -10.55 19.55
C ALA A 64 -3.56 -11.61 20.56
N THR A 65 -4.34 -11.84 21.62
CA THR A 65 -4.01 -12.86 22.64
C THR A 65 -4.03 -14.27 22.05
N LYS A 66 -5.05 -14.63 21.27
CA LYS A 66 -5.13 -15.94 20.61
C LYS A 66 -3.99 -16.16 19.62
N ALA A 67 -3.64 -15.14 18.84
CA ALA A 67 -2.54 -15.20 17.88
C ALA A 67 -1.21 -15.46 18.59
N HIS A 68 -0.92 -14.70 19.65
CA HIS A 68 0.28 -14.89 20.45
C HIS A 68 0.35 -16.28 21.09
N GLN A 69 -0.74 -16.76 21.70
CA GLN A 69 -0.81 -18.10 22.31
C GLN A 69 -0.56 -19.25 21.32
N ARG A 70 -0.89 -19.02 20.04
CA ARG A 70 -0.62 -19.96 18.94
C ARG A 70 0.74 -19.76 18.29
N GLY A 71 1.55 -18.84 18.81
CA GLY A 71 2.91 -18.59 18.35
C GLY A 71 3.01 -17.69 17.12
N HIS A 72 1.93 -17.03 16.70
CA HIS A 72 2.00 -16.03 15.64
C HIS A 72 2.65 -14.74 16.16
N GLU A 73 3.41 -14.07 15.30
CA GLU A 73 3.88 -12.71 15.57
C GLU A 73 2.71 -11.73 15.40
N VAL A 74 2.58 -10.80 16.34
CA VAL A 74 1.49 -9.83 16.39
C VAL A 74 2.04 -8.43 16.14
N LEU A 75 1.36 -7.69 15.28
CA LEU A 75 1.61 -6.27 15.03
C LEU A 75 0.38 -5.45 15.34
N ILE A 76 0.60 -4.20 15.73
CA ILE A 76 -0.47 -3.19 15.75
C ILE A 76 -0.69 -2.77 14.31
N HIS A 77 -1.89 -2.97 13.76
CA HIS A 77 -2.30 -2.40 12.49
C HIS A 77 -2.95 -1.04 12.76
N LEU A 78 -2.17 0.04 12.74
CA LEU A 78 -2.64 1.35 13.19
C LEU A 78 -3.23 2.17 12.03
N PRO A 79 -4.48 2.66 12.14
CA PRO A 79 -5.07 3.58 11.18
C PRO A 79 -4.21 4.83 10.95
N MET A 80 -3.95 5.11 9.68
CA MET A 80 -3.22 6.30 9.25
C MET A 80 -3.94 6.99 8.10
N ALA A 81 -3.89 8.32 8.06
CA ALA A 81 -4.64 9.11 7.10
C ALA A 81 -4.24 8.78 5.64
N PRO A 82 -5.21 8.45 4.78
CA PRO A 82 -5.00 8.33 3.34
C PRO A 82 -5.06 9.70 2.65
N LEU A 83 -4.60 9.77 1.40
CA LEU A 83 -4.80 10.92 0.52
C LEU A 83 -6.27 11.06 0.05
N SER A 84 -7.02 9.96 0.04
CA SER A 84 -8.46 9.97 -0.29
C SER A 84 -9.27 10.61 0.83
N ARG A 85 -10.44 11.17 0.50
CA ARG A 85 -11.35 11.83 1.45
C ARG A 85 -12.36 10.87 2.07
N GLN A 86 -11.95 9.63 2.34
CA GLN A 86 -12.83 8.65 2.96
C GLN A 86 -12.98 8.89 4.47
N PRO A 87 -14.07 8.41 5.09
CA PRO A 87 -14.21 8.45 6.54
C PRO A 87 -13.00 7.81 7.23
N LEU A 88 -12.49 8.48 8.26
CA LEU A 88 -11.36 7.98 9.03
C LEU A 88 -11.88 7.14 10.20
N GLU A 89 -11.16 6.08 10.51
CA GLU A 89 -11.38 5.31 11.72
C GLU A 89 -10.99 6.13 12.96
N LYS A 90 -11.51 5.72 14.11
CA LYS A 90 -11.14 6.31 15.39
C LYS A 90 -9.61 6.20 15.59
N ASP A 91 -9.02 7.26 16.14
CA ASP A 91 -7.58 7.33 16.44
C ASP A 91 -6.67 7.16 15.20
N THR A 92 -7.15 7.57 14.02
CA THR A 92 -6.33 7.63 12.80
C THR A 92 -5.24 8.68 12.90
N LEU A 93 -3.97 8.27 12.78
CA LEU A 93 -2.83 9.20 12.78
C LEU A 93 -2.87 10.10 11.55
N ARG A 94 -2.67 11.41 11.78
CA ARG A 94 -2.62 12.42 10.71
C ARG A 94 -1.31 13.22 10.77
N PRO A 95 -0.81 13.73 9.62
CA PRO A 95 0.44 14.50 9.56
C PRO A 95 0.50 15.73 10.48
N ASP A 96 -0.64 16.37 10.70
CA ASP A 96 -0.81 17.62 11.45
C ASP A 96 -0.83 17.42 12.97
N MET A 97 -0.95 16.17 13.45
CA MET A 97 -0.98 15.86 14.88
C MET A 97 0.30 16.27 15.60
N SER A 98 0.16 16.61 16.88
CA SER A 98 1.30 16.80 17.78
C SER A 98 1.93 15.46 18.17
N VAL A 99 3.16 15.49 18.71
CA VAL A 99 3.83 14.27 19.19
C VAL A 99 3.07 13.66 20.36
N GLU A 100 2.45 14.49 21.21
CA GLU A 100 1.69 14.07 22.38
C GLU A 100 0.44 13.30 22.00
N GLU A 101 -0.28 13.75 20.96
CA GLU A 101 -1.46 13.06 20.47
C GLU A 101 -1.09 11.72 19.80
N ILE A 102 -0.01 11.70 19.00
CA ILE A 102 0.51 10.44 18.45
C ILE A 102 0.92 9.49 19.58
N ALA A 103 1.58 9.99 20.63
CA ALA A 103 1.97 9.19 21.79
C ALA A 103 0.77 8.65 22.59
N ARG A 104 -0.31 9.44 22.72
CA ARG A 104 -1.57 8.99 23.33
C ARG A 104 -2.15 7.82 22.54
N ILE A 105 -2.29 7.98 21.23
CA ILE A 105 -2.86 6.97 20.33
C ILE A 105 -2.02 5.68 20.33
N VAL A 106 -0.70 5.79 20.19
CA VAL A 106 0.20 4.61 20.18
C VAL A 106 0.16 3.87 21.52
N ARG A 107 0.09 4.60 22.64
CA ARG A 107 -0.03 3.99 23.97
C ARG A 107 -1.34 3.21 24.13
N GLU A 108 -2.46 3.78 23.70
CA GLU A 108 -3.76 3.11 23.73
C GLU A 108 -3.76 1.88 22.82
N ALA A 109 -3.26 2.02 21.58
CA ALA A 109 -3.15 0.90 20.65
C ALA A 109 -2.30 -0.26 21.19
N ALA A 110 -1.19 0.04 21.89
CA ALA A 110 -0.35 -0.98 22.53
C ALA A 110 -1.04 -1.67 23.71
N ALA A 111 -1.96 -0.99 24.41
CA ALA A 111 -2.77 -1.58 25.47
C ALA A 111 -3.88 -2.50 24.91
N ASP A 112 -4.46 -2.12 23.77
CA ASP A 112 -5.54 -2.86 23.11
C ASP A 112 -5.04 -4.07 22.33
N VAL A 113 -3.81 -4.01 21.80
CA VAL A 113 -3.15 -5.10 21.08
C VAL A 113 -1.95 -5.62 21.89
N PRO A 114 -2.18 -6.45 22.92
CA PRO A 114 -1.10 -7.00 23.71
C PRO A 114 -0.19 -7.91 22.87
N TYR A 115 1.05 -8.09 23.33
CA TYR A 115 2.09 -8.93 22.70
C TYR A 115 2.59 -8.44 21.34
N ALA A 116 2.17 -7.25 20.89
CA ALA A 116 2.70 -6.67 19.68
C ALA A 116 4.22 -6.45 19.78
N VAL A 117 4.92 -6.72 18.69
CA VAL A 117 6.38 -6.52 18.57
C VAL A 117 6.75 -5.45 17.53
N GLY A 118 5.74 -4.87 16.89
CA GLY A 118 5.90 -3.89 15.84
C GLY A 118 4.59 -3.22 15.48
N LEU A 119 4.69 -2.20 14.64
CA LEU A 119 3.57 -1.43 14.11
C LEU A 119 3.56 -1.54 12.59
N ASN A 120 2.36 -1.69 12.03
CA ASN A 120 2.09 -1.70 10.61
C ASN A 120 1.00 -0.67 10.31
N ASN A 121 1.11 0.06 9.19
CA ASN A 121 0.13 1.09 8.85
C ASN A 121 -1.09 0.49 8.11
N HIS A 122 -2.28 0.76 8.66
CA HIS A 122 -3.54 0.62 7.93
C HIS A 122 -3.75 1.88 7.08
N MET A 123 -3.90 1.72 5.77
CA MET A 123 -3.93 2.83 4.80
C MET A 123 -2.69 3.74 4.92
N GLY A 124 -2.86 5.04 5.17
CA GLY A 124 -1.75 5.91 5.52
C GLY A 124 -1.05 6.64 4.40
N SER A 125 -1.55 6.67 3.16
CA SER A 125 -0.83 7.33 2.05
C SER A 125 -0.53 8.82 2.27
N ALA A 126 -1.35 9.55 3.04
CA ALA A 126 -1.04 10.93 3.43
C ALA A 126 -0.06 10.98 4.62
N MET A 127 -0.21 10.08 5.59
CA MET A 127 0.67 10.01 6.75
C MET A 127 2.09 9.59 6.37
N THR A 128 2.24 8.48 5.66
CA THR A 128 3.52 7.88 5.31
C THR A 128 4.29 8.71 4.28
N SER A 129 3.62 9.51 3.45
CA SER A 129 4.29 10.48 2.55
C SER A 129 4.77 11.75 3.26
N SER A 130 4.33 12.02 4.49
CA SER A 130 4.76 13.17 5.28
C SER A 130 5.99 12.85 6.11
N LEU A 131 7.15 13.40 5.73
CA LEU A 131 8.38 13.24 6.52
C LEU A 131 8.23 13.79 7.96
N PRO A 132 7.74 15.03 8.18
CA PRO A 132 7.56 15.54 9.55
C PRO A 132 6.57 14.71 10.36
N GLY A 133 5.48 14.24 9.74
CA GLY A 133 4.51 13.36 10.41
C GLY A 133 5.13 12.04 10.84
N MET A 134 5.83 11.37 9.93
CA MET A 134 6.49 10.10 10.22
C MET A 134 7.65 10.25 11.21
N GLN A 135 8.38 11.37 11.23
CA GLN A 135 9.43 11.62 12.23
C GLN A 135 8.86 11.63 13.65
N LYS A 136 7.69 12.26 13.85
CA LYS A 136 6.98 12.23 15.13
C LYS A 136 6.55 10.81 15.50
N VAL A 137 6.06 10.02 14.53
CA VAL A 137 5.73 8.59 14.76
C VAL A 137 6.95 7.80 15.18
N MET A 138 8.07 7.94 14.47
CA MET A 138 9.31 7.21 14.79
C MET A 138 9.88 7.64 16.15
N GLN A 139 9.77 8.93 16.51
CA GLN A 139 10.15 9.43 17.83
C GLN A 139 9.30 8.80 18.96
N VAL A 140 8.00 8.62 18.73
CA VAL A 140 7.12 7.94 19.70
C VAL A 140 7.46 6.45 19.78
N LEU A 141 7.62 5.80 18.63
CA LEU A 141 7.94 4.37 18.54
C LEU A 141 9.31 4.03 19.13
N ASP A 142 10.27 4.96 19.14
CA ASP A 142 11.61 4.76 19.73
C ASP A 142 11.58 4.49 21.25
N ARG A 143 10.46 4.81 21.91
CA ARG A 143 10.22 4.46 23.32
C ARG A 143 9.72 3.04 23.52
N TYR A 144 9.42 2.36 22.41
CA TYR A 144 8.96 0.98 22.35
C TYR A 144 10.03 0.14 21.66
N ASN A 145 10.13 -1.14 22.00
CA ASN A 145 10.97 -2.08 21.25
C ASN A 145 10.23 -2.57 19.99
N TYR A 146 9.68 -1.64 19.21
CA TYR A 146 8.86 -1.92 18.04
C TYR A 146 9.64 -1.62 16.76
N TYR A 147 9.51 -2.50 15.78
CA TYR A 147 9.83 -2.17 14.40
C TYR A 147 8.60 -1.60 13.68
N PHE A 148 8.82 -0.92 12.56
CA PHE A 148 7.76 -0.43 11.69
C PHE A 148 7.74 -1.22 10.38
N LEU A 149 6.64 -1.91 10.08
CA LEU A 149 6.36 -2.51 8.79
C LEU A 149 5.56 -1.52 7.94
N ASP A 150 6.17 -1.00 6.89
CA ASP A 150 5.48 -0.14 5.93
C ASP A 150 4.68 -0.99 4.93
N SER A 151 3.35 -0.84 4.94
CA SER A 151 2.45 -1.45 3.96
C SER A 151 2.61 -0.89 2.55
N MET A 152 3.45 0.14 2.34
CA MET A 152 3.75 0.72 1.04
C MET A 152 2.47 1.11 0.29
N THR A 153 1.56 1.81 0.97
CA THR A 153 0.30 2.32 0.40
C THR A 153 0.51 3.53 -0.51
N ILE A 154 1.73 4.07 -0.51
CA ILE A 154 2.20 5.09 -1.45
C ILE A 154 3.68 4.85 -1.79
N GLY A 155 4.06 5.09 -3.05
CA GLY A 155 5.43 4.82 -3.54
C GLY A 155 6.51 5.73 -2.95
N ASN A 156 6.15 6.95 -2.52
CA ASN A 156 7.07 7.94 -1.96
C ASN A 156 7.06 7.97 -0.42
N SER A 157 6.74 6.85 0.23
CA SER A 157 6.75 6.74 1.68
C SER A 157 8.09 7.20 2.28
N GLN A 158 8.00 7.99 3.35
CA GLN A 158 9.10 8.58 4.09
C GLN A 158 9.50 7.75 5.32
N SER A 159 8.86 6.59 5.56
CA SER A 159 9.07 5.75 6.76
C SER A 159 10.55 5.49 7.07
N THR A 160 11.33 5.03 6.08
CA THR A 160 12.77 4.75 6.25
C THR A 160 13.56 6.02 6.59
N ARG A 161 13.26 7.14 5.91
CA ARG A 161 13.95 8.41 6.14
C ARG A 161 13.60 8.98 7.52
N ALA A 162 12.36 8.83 7.93
CA ALA A 162 11.86 9.30 9.22
C ALA A 162 12.45 8.52 10.42
N ALA A 163 12.83 7.26 10.21
CA ALA A 163 13.48 6.45 11.24
C ALA A 163 14.97 6.78 11.44
N ALA A 164 15.55 7.64 10.59
CA ALA A 164 16.94 8.06 10.75
C ALA A 164 17.13 8.78 12.10
N GLY A 165 18.08 8.29 12.91
CA GLY A 165 18.35 8.83 14.24
C GLY A 165 17.52 8.21 15.37
N THR A 166 16.66 7.23 15.08
CA THR A 166 15.98 6.39 16.08
C THR A 166 16.49 4.95 16.03
N SER A 167 16.12 4.14 17.03
CA SER A 167 16.35 2.70 17.05
C SER A 167 15.34 1.90 16.21
N VAL A 168 14.27 2.55 15.73
CA VAL A 168 13.16 1.90 15.01
C VAL A 168 13.64 1.35 13.67
N LYS A 169 13.58 0.03 13.52
CA LYS A 169 13.85 -0.63 12.25
C LYS A 169 12.64 -0.55 11.33
N VAL A 170 12.87 -0.28 10.05
CA VAL A 170 11.82 -0.21 9.03
C VAL A 170 12.00 -1.34 8.03
N ILE A 171 10.96 -2.13 7.83
CA ILE A 171 10.85 -3.13 6.77
C ILE A 171 9.65 -2.82 5.88
N LYS A 172 9.67 -3.28 4.62
CA LYS A 172 8.67 -2.85 3.62
C LYS A 172 7.99 -4.04 2.97
N ARG A 173 6.67 -3.92 2.77
CA ARG A 173 5.93 -4.82 1.90
C ARG A 173 6.49 -4.80 0.48
N ARG A 174 6.61 -5.99 -0.13
CA ARG A 174 6.97 -6.19 -1.54
C ARG A 174 5.78 -6.60 -2.40
N VAL A 175 4.83 -7.35 -1.83
CA VAL A 175 3.65 -7.85 -2.55
C VAL A 175 2.39 -7.65 -1.73
N PHE A 176 1.33 -7.18 -2.37
CA PHE A 176 -0.03 -7.18 -1.80
C PHE A 176 -0.78 -8.36 -2.42
N LEU A 177 -1.26 -9.27 -1.60
CA LEU A 177 -1.77 -10.57 -2.05
C LEU A 177 -3.15 -10.44 -2.70
N ASP A 178 -4.02 -9.61 -2.13
CA ASP A 178 -5.46 -9.63 -2.38
C ASP A 178 -6.05 -8.25 -2.72
N ASP A 179 -5.31 -7.50 -3.53
CA ASP A 179 -5.77 -6.25 -4.16
C ASP A 179 -7.10 -6.45 -4.93
N THR A 180 -7.33 -7.67 -5.41
CA THR A 180 -8.63 -8.15 -5.86
C THR A 180 -9.04 -9.38 -5.05
N GLN A 181 -10.34 -9.58 -4.82
CA GLN A 181 -10.85 -10.79 -4.19
C GLN A 181 -10.97 -11.98 -5.15
N ASN A 182 -10.18 -12.01 -6.23
CA ASN A 182 -10.15 -13.11 -7.19
C ASN A 182 -9.05 -14.12 -6.83
N GLU A 183 -9.40 -15.39 -6.64
CA GLU A 183 -8.42 -16.41 -6.24
C GLU A 183 -7.25 -16.58 -7.21
N ALA A 184 -7.48 -16.46 -8.53
CA ALA A 184 -6.41 -16.59 -9.50
C ALA A 184 -5.42 -15.42 -9.40
N ASP A 185 -5.89 -14.22 -9.11
CA ASP A 185 -5.06 -13.04 -8.91
C ASP A 185 -4.22 -13.19 -7.64
N ILE A 186 -4.84 -13.66 -6.55
CA ILE A 186 -4.16 -13.93 -5.27
C ILE A 186 -3.06 -14.99 -5.46
N ARG A 187 -3.32 -16.07 -6.20
CA ARG A 187 -2.28 -17.07 -6.54
C ARG A 187 -1.12 -16.50 -7.33
N ARG A 188 -1.39 -15.59 -8.29
CA ARG A 188 -0.34 -14.92 -9.05
C ARG A 188 0.51 -14.04 -8.12
N GLN A 189 -0.10 -13.32 -7.20
CA GLN A 189 0.62 -12.50 -6.22
C GLN A 189 1.43 -13.35 -5.23
N PHE A 190 0.87 -14.46 -4.73
CA PHE A 190 1.61 -15.41 -3.90
C PHE A 190 2.86 -15.95 -4.63
N THR A 191 2.69 -16.40 -5.88
CA THR A 191 3.79 -16.90 -6.73
C THR A 191 4.82 -15.80 -6.97
N ARG A 192 4.38 -14.55 -7.16
CA ARG A 192 5.27 -13.39 -7.30
C ARG A 192 6.07 -13.15 -6.01
N ALA A 193 5.46 -13.26 -4.84
CA ALA A 193 6.15 -13.11 -3.56
C ALA A 193 7.24 -14.16 -3.36
N VAL A 194 6.95 -15.42 -3.71
CA VAL A 194 7.94 -16.52 -3.75
C VAL A 194 9.11 -16.19 -4.66
N LYS A 195 8.85 -15.78 -5.92
CA LYS A 195 9.91 -15.41 -6.87
C LYS A 195 10.75 -14.22 -6.39
N LEU A 196 10.13 -13.25 -5.73
CA LEU A 196 10.86 -12.12 -5.15
C LEU A 196 11.75 -12.57 -3.98
N ALA A 197 11.27 -13.46 -3.11
CA ALA A 197 12.08 -14.03 -2.04
C ALA A 197 13.28 -14.83 -2.58
N GLN A 198 13.10 -15.60 -3.67
CA GLN A 198 14.20 -16.31 -4.33
C GLN A 198 15.23 -15.35 -4.93
N ARG A 199 14.77 -14.28 -5.59
CA ARG A 199 15.64 -13.33 -6.29
C ARG A 199 16.37 -12.39 -5.35
N ASP A 200 15.66 -11.84 -4.36
CA ASP A 200 16.13 -10.77 -3.48
C ASP A 200 16.63 -11.31 -2.12
N GLY A 201 16.62 -12.62 -1.92
CA GLY A 201 16.91 -13.28 -0.64
C GLY A 201 15.76 -13.20 0.36
N SER A 202 14.93 -12.16 0.32
CA SER A 202 13.70 -12.08 1.12
C SER A 202 12.58 -11.28 0.47
N ALA A 203 11.33 -11.57 0.87
CA ALA A 203 10.18 -10.76 0.52
C ALA A 203 9.13 -10.77 1.64
N ILE A 204 8.41 -9.65 1.76
CA ILE A 204 7.24 -9.51 2.64
C ILE A 204 6.00 -9.40 1.77
N ALA A 205 5.05 -10.30 1.97
CA ALA A 205 3.72 -10.23 1.38
C ALA A 205 2.69 -9.87 2.46
N ILE A 206 1.72 -9.03 2.10
CA ILE A 206 0.62 -8.65 2.98
C ILE A 206 -0.69 -9.00 2.30
N GLY A 207 -1.65 -9.53 3.04
CA GLY A 207 -3.05 -9.67 2.61
C GLY A 207 -4.00 -9.51 3.79
N HIS A 208 -5.26 -9.88 3.62
CA HIS A 208 -6.31 -9.72 4.62
C HIS A 208 -7.06 -11.04 4.85
N PRO A 209 -7.83 -11.17 5.95
CA PRO A 209 -8.59 -12.38 6.27
C PRO A 209 -9.87 -12.48 5.43
N HIS A 210 -9.76 -12.25 4.12
CA HIS A 210 -10.85 -12.51 3.18
C HIS A 210 -10.97 -14.02 2.94
N PRO A 211 -12.20 -14.55 2.78
CA PRO A 211 -12.40 -15.99 2.52
C PRO A 211 -11.59 -16.53 1.34
N THR A 212 -11.42 -15.73 0.28
CA THR A 212 -10.63 -16.08 -0.91
C THR A 212 -9.14 -16.12 -0.61
N THR A 213 -8.61 -15.13 0.12
CA THR A 213 -7.21 -15.09 0.57
C THR A 213 -6.87 -16.28 1.46
N VAL A 214 -7.70 -16.55 2.47
CA VAL A 214 -7.51 -17.69 3.39
C VAL A 214 -7.48 -19.00 2.64
N ARG A 215 -8.41 -19.23 1.71
CA ARG A 215 -8.47 -20.45 0.89
C ARG A 215 -7.21 -20.61 0.03
N VAL A 216 -6.76 -19.55 -0.63
CA VAL A 216 -5.55 -19.59 -1.46
C VAL A 216 -4.32 -19.89 -0.60
N LEU A 217 -4.17 -19.25 0.56
CA LEU A 217 -3.06 -19.51 1.47
C LEU A 217 -3.06 -20.96 1.99
N GLN A 218 -4.20 -21.49 2.40
CA GLN A 218 -4.33 -22.90 2.83
C GLN A 218 -3.87 -23.89 1.76
N GLN A 219 -4.10 -23.57 0.48
CA GLN A 219 -3.71 -24.43 -0.64
C GLN A 219 -2.27 -24.22 -1.08
N MET A 220 -1.74 -22.99 -0.98
CA MET A 220 -0.43 -22.64 -1.53
C MET A 220 0.71 -22.83 -0.53
N LEU A 221 0.47 -22.64 0.76
CA LEU A 221 1.51 -22.81 1.79
C LEU A 221 2.11 -24.23 1.80
N PRO A 222 1.34 -25.33 1.68
CA PRO A 222 1.91 -26.68 1.58
C PRO A 222 2.73 -26.93 0.31
N THR A 223 2.61 -26.06 -0.69
CA THR A 223 3.28 -26.18 -2.00
C THR A 223 4.50 -25.26 -2.12
N LEU A 224 4.96 -24.66 -1.01
CA LEU A 224 6.15 -23.83 -1.01
C LEU A 224 7.36 -24.63 -1.54
N PRO A 225 8.16 -24.04 -2.44
CA PRO A 225 9.41 -24.64 -2.89
C PRO A 225 10.36 -24.94 -1.72
N ALA A 226 11.18 -25.99 -1.84
CA ALA A 226 12.14 -26.38 -0.79
C ALA A 226 13.22 -25.33 -0.51
N ASP A 227 13.47 -24.44 -1.47
CA ASP A 227 14.38 -23.29 -1.37
C ASP A 227 13.69 -22.03 -0.81
N ILE A 228 12.46 -22.13 -0.29
CA ILE A 228 11.79 -21.05 0.45
C ILE A 228 11.57 -21.45 1.90
N THR A 229 11.97 -20.56 2.81
CA THR A 229 11.64 -20.65 4.23
C THR A 229 10.60 -19.60 4.60
N LEU A 230 9.48 -20.03 5.17
CA LEU A 230 8.50 -19.13 5.76
C LEU A 230 9.04 -18.60 7.10
N VAL A 231 9.07 -17.29 7.28
CA VAL A 231 9.62 -16.61 8.46
C VAL A 231 8.68 -15.53 8.97
N ARG A 232 8.87 -15.12 10.23
CA ARG A 232 8.22 -13.93 10.79
C ARG A 232 8.89 -12.65 10.24
N PRO A 233 8.15 -11.54 10.06
CA PRO A 233 8.73 -10.28 9.60
C PRO A 233 9.87 -9.76 10.49
N SER A 234 9.84 -9.97 11.80
CA SER A 234 10.95 -9.60 12.70
C SER A 234 12.29 -10.28 12.37
N GLN A 235 12.26 -11.44 11.70
CA GLN A 235 13.48 -12.14 11.25
C GLN A 235 14.11 -11.48 10.01
N LEU A 236 13.45 -10.47 9.43
CA LEU A 236 13.90 -9.75 8.24
C LEU A 236 14.44 -8.34 8.55
N LEU A 237 14.52 -7.94 9.83
CA LEU A 237 14.92 -6.57 10.22
C LEU A 237 16.35 -6.17 9.81
N ASN A 238 17.22 -7.17 9.60
CA ASN A 238 18.61 -6.96 9.18
C ASN A 238 18.88 -7.41 7.74
N GLU A 239 17.84 -7.85 7.02
CA GLU A 239 17.98 -8.29 5.64
C GLU A 239 18.05 -7.07 4.69
N PRO A 240 18.83 -7.15 3.59
CA PRO A 240 18.88 -6.10 2.59
C PRO A 240 17.48 -5.76 2.07
N GLN A 241 17.04 -4.53 2.32
CA GLN A 241 15.76 -4.05 1.82
C GLN A 241 15.94 -3.59 0.37
N HIS A 242 15.66 -4.47 -0.59
CA HIS A 242 15.70 -4.10 -2.02
C HIS A 242 14.51 -3.21 -2.37
N GLY A 243 14.64 -1.89 -2.22
CA GLY A 243 13.68 -0.92 -2.72
C GLY A 243 13.95 -0.61 -4.19
N SER A 244 13.06 -1.02 -5.10
CA SER A 244 13.05 -0.39 -6.42
C SER A 244 12.40 0.98 -6.27
N ASN A 245 13.20 2.04 -6.37
CA ASN A 245 12.70 3.38 -6.70
C ASN A 245 12.17 3.44 -8.16
N ALA A 246 12.16 2.32 -8.89
CA ALA A 246 11.45 2.23 -10.14
C ALA A 246 9.95 2.42 -9.87
N PRO A 247 9.28 3.35 -10.57
CA PRO A 247 7.83 3.38 -10.60
C PRO A 247 7.33 1.96 -10.84
N LEU A 248 6.27 1.56 -10.13
CA LEU A 248 5.48 0.42 -10.58
C LEU A 248 5.22 0.63 -12.07
N PRO A 249 5.40 -0.39 -12.94
CA PRO A 249 4.87 -0.27 -14.29
C PRO A 249 3.42 0.13 -14.08
N GLU A 250 3.04 1.31 -14.59
CA GLU A 250 1.64 1.60 -14.78
C GLU A 250 1.10 0.38 -15.49
N THR A 251 0.18 -0.33 -14.84
CA THR A 251 -0.64 -1.30 -15.55
C THR A 251 -1.37 -0.45 -16.57
N GLN A 252 -0.79 -0.30 -17.77
CA GLN A 252 -1.50 0.24 -18.90
C GLN A 252 -2.82 -0.52 -18.91
N PRO A 253 -3.97 0.18 -18.90
CA PRO A 253 -5.26 -0.48 -18.97
C PRO A 253 -5.20 -1.42 -20.17
N GLN A 254 -5.11 -2.73 -19.92
CA GLN A 254 -5.31 -3.68 -20.99
C GLN A 254 -6.71 -3.39 -21.51
N PRO A 255 -6.88 -3.16 -22.82
CA PRO A 255 -8.19 -2.87 -23.36
C PRO A 255 -9.08 -4.08 -23.07
N VAL A 256 -9.94 -3.95 -22.04
CA VAL A 256 -10.98 -4.91 -21.75
C VAL A 256 -11.88 -4.90 -22.98
N LYS A 257 -11.80 -5.94 -23.80
CA LYS A 257 -12.77 -6.12 -24.89
C LYS A 257 -14.16 -6.11 -24.25
N PRO A 258 -15.05 -5.17 -24.65
CA PRO A 258 -16.37 -5.08 -24.06
C PRO A 258 -17.11 -6.40 -24.32
N ARG A 259 -17.71 -6.95 -23.25
CA ARG A 259 -18.49 -8.21 -23.31
C ARG A 259 -19.72 -8.12 -24.22
N ASN A 260 -20.03 -6.94 -24.75
CA ASN A 260 -20.90 -6.71 -25.90
C ASN A 260 -20.28 -5.62 -26.79
N PRO A 261 -19.69 -5.96 -27.96
CA PRO A 261 -19.30 -4.95 -28.92
C PRO A 261 -20.57 -4.25 -29.43
N PHE A 262 -20.61 -2.93 -29.32
CA PHE A 262 -21.68 -2.12 -29.89
C PHE A 262 -21.74 -2.40 -31.40
N ARG A 263 -22.84 -2.96 -31.89
CA ARG A 263 -23.13 -2.99 -33.33
C ARG A 263 -23.72 -1.64 -33.68
N ALA A 264 -22.97 -0.81 -34.41
CA ALA A 264 -23.53 0.40 -35.00
C ALA A 264 -24.76 0.02 -35.83
N GLY A 265 -25.93 0.51 -35.42
CA GLY A 265 -27.10 0.50 -36.27
C GLY A 265 -26.80 1.26 -37.57
N LYS A 266 -27.40 0.81 -38.68
CA LYS A 266 -27.26 1.46 -39.99
C LYS A 266 -27.47 2.98 -39.83
N ASN A 267 -26.57 3.76 -40.43
CA ASN A 267 -26.57 5.23 -40.42
C ASN A 267 -28.00 5.80 -40.51
N CYS A 268 -28.44 6.47 -39.44
CA CYS A 268 -29.57 7.39 -39.54
C CYS A 268 -29.08 8.63 -40.28
N PRO A 269 -29.62 8.98 -41.45
CA PRO A 269 -29.32 10.26 -42.08
C PRO A 269 -29.95 11.36 -41.21
N VAL A 270 -29.14 12.01 -40.38
CA VAL A 270 -29.54 13.24 -39.70
C VAL A 270 -29.58 14.33 -40.76
N LYS A 271 -30.79 14.77 -41.12
CA LYS A 271 -30.98 15.94 -41.98
C LYS A 271 -30.67 17.18 -41.14
N THR A 272 -29.48 17.74 -41.29
CA THR A 272 -29.10 18.99 -40.63
C THR A 272 -29.92 20.13 -41.23
N VAL A 273 -30.71 20.79 -40.41
CA VAL A 273 -31.38 22.03 -40.80
C VAL A 273 -30.33 23.15 -40.70
N PRO A 274 -30.14 23.98 -41.74
CA PRO A 274 -29.16 25.06 -41.69
C PRO A 274 -29.53 26.05 -40.59
N VAL A 275 -28.56 26.34 -39.73
CA VAL A 275 -28.70 27.35 -38.68
C VAL A 275 -28.82 28.73 -39.35
N PRO A 276 -29.82 29.56 -39.00
CA PRO A 276 -29.97 30.88 -39.60
C PRO A 276 -28.75 31.77 -39.26
N ALA A 277 -28.23 32.49 -40.26
CA ALA A 277 -27.01 33.30 -40.16
C ALA A 277 -27.06 34.37 -39.05
N THR A 278 -28.26 34.70 -38.56
CA THR A 278 -28.48 35.61 -37.42
C THR A 278 -27.86 35.10 -36.12
N LEU A 279 -27.78 33.79 -35.91
CA LEU A 279 -27.12 33.20 -34.73
C LEU A 279 -25.59 33.37 -34.76
N ALA A 280 -24.98 33.32 -35.94
CA ALA A 280 -23.54 33.53 -36.07
C ALA A 280 -23.13 34.99 -35.81
N LEU A 281 -23.96 35.94 -36.27
CA LEU A 281 -23.74 37.38 -36.02
C LEU A 281 -23.88 37.74 -34.54
N GLY A 282 -24.80 37.10 -33.81
CA GLY A 282 -24.98 37.32 -32.37
C GLY A 282 -23.74 36.96 -31.55
N ILE A 283 -23.12 35.81 -31.84
CA ILE A 283 -21.93 35.34 -31.12
C ILE A 283 -20.72 36.26 -31.37
N VAL A 284 -20.55 36.75 -32.60
CA VAL A 284 -19.48 37.71 -32.91
C VAL A 284 -19.72 39.06 -32.22
N ALA A 285 -20.96 39.56 -32.22
CA ALA A 285 -21.29 40.82 -31.54
C ALA A 285 -21.06 40.75 -30.02
N GLU A 286 -21.40 39.62 -29.39
CA GLU A 286 -21.22 39.40 -27.96
C GLU A 286 -19.74 39.22 -27.56
N SER A 287 -18.92 38.68 -28.47
CA SER A 287 -17.48 38.56 -28.28
C SER A 287 -16.77 39.92 -28.43
N VAL A 288 -17.22 40.74 -29.37
CA VAL A 288 -16.68 42.09 -29.58
C VAL A 288 -17.08 43.03 -28.43
N SER A 289 -18.32 42.99 -27.94
CA SER A 289 -18.77 43.83 -26.82
C SER A 289 -18.08 43.52 -25.48
N ASN A 290 -17.63 42.28 -25.31
CA ASN A 290 -16.89 41.86 -24.12
C ASN A 290 -15.37 41.99 -24.23
N SER A 291 -14.86 42.50 -25.36
CA SER A 291 -13.46 42.82 -25.53
C SER A 291 -12.99 43.84 -24.49
N PRO A 292 -11.86 43.59 -23.79
CA PRO A 292 -11.27 44.53 -22.83
C PRO A 292 -11.05 45.91 -23.45
N LEU A 293 -10.68 45.95 -24.74
CA LEU A 293 -10.35 47.17 -25.47
C LEU A 293 -11.58 48.07 -25.69
N LEU A 294 -12.76 47.48 -25.94
CA LEU A 294 -14.02 48.22 -26.07
C LEU A 294 -14.55 48.70 -24.72
N LYS A 295 -14.37 47.93 -23.65
CA LYS A 295 -14.70 48.36 -22.29
C LYS A 295 -13.81 49.51 -21.81
N THR A 296 -12.52 49.51 -22.15
CA THR A 296 -11.60 50.61 -21.84
C THR A 296 -11.96 51.89 -22.61
N LEU A 297 -12.28 51.77 -23.91
CA LEU A 297 -12.75 52.90 -24.72
C LEU A 297 -14.07 53.48 -24.21
N SER A 298 -15.07 52.65 -23.86
CA SER A 298 -16.35 53.17 -23.37
C SER A 298 -16.21 53.89 -22.03
N GLN A 299 -15.29 53.45 -21.16
CA GLN A 299 -14.99 54.12 -19.89
C GLN A 299 -14.23 55.44 -20.07
N GLN A 300 -13.46 55.62 -21.13
CA GLN A 300 -12.79 56.89 -21.44
C GLN A 300 -13.71 57.94 -22.07
N PHE A 301 -14.82 57.54 -22.70
CA PHE A 301 -15.74 58.45 -23.40
C PHE A 301 -17.10 58.65 -22.70
N SER A 302 -17.38 57.97 -21.59
CA SER A 302 -18.63 58.06 -20.83
C SER A 302 -18.88 59.41 -20.12
N GLY A 303 -17.97 60.39 -20.27
CA GLY A 303 -18.09 61.75 -19.74
C GLY A 303 -18.52 62.83 -20.75
N LEU A 304 -18.71 62.52 -22.03
CA LEU A 304 -19.10 63.51 -23.05
C LEU A 304 -20.62 63.47 -23.27
N LYS A 305 -21.35 64.42 -22.67
CA LYS A 305 -22.74 64.71 -23.04
C LYS A 305 -22.74 65.68 -24.23
N PRO A 306 -23.24 65.30 -25.41
CA PRO A 306 -23.54 66.28 -26.44
C PRO A 306 -24.86 66.99 -26.08
N ASP A 307 -24.79 68.29 -25.81
CA ASP A 307 -25.94 69.18 -25.70
C ASP A 307 -26.35 69.60 -27.11
N PHE A 308 -27.48 69.08 -27.59
CA PHE A 308 -28.13 69.53 -28.83
C PHE A 308 -29.45 70.20 -28.47
N THR A 309 -29.36 71.44 -27.99
CA THR A 309 -30.45 72.39 -28.00
C THR A 309 -30.17 73.49 -29.02
N ARG A 310 -30.74 73.35 -30.23
CA ARG A 310 -31.24 74.43 -31.10
C ARG A 310 -32.00 73.85 -32.28
#